data_AF-A0A1Q7W1I2-F1
#
_entry.id   AF-A0A1Q7W1I2-F1
#
_cell.length_a   1.000
_cell.length_b   1.000
_cell.length_c   1.000
_cell.angle_alpha   90.00
_cell.angle_beta   90.00
_cell.angle_gamma   90.00
#
_symmetry.space_group_name_H-M   'P 1'
#
loop_
_entity.id
_entity.type
_entity.pdbx_description
1 polymer ?
#
loop_
_entity_poly.entity_id
_entity_poly.type
_entity_poly.pdbx_seq_one_letter_code
_entity_poly.pdbx_strand_id
1 'polypeptide(L)'
;MARDVDPRRLFAAHAAAAEFYRARLPGHLPALAYLHSRGVSEAVAHRPPWTVGYAPAGWTELRTALHAAGFLDDELLAAGLATTARTGSVIDVFRDRVMFPVRRRDGLVVGFTGRDLSGRSETPKYRNTVTTAIYRKKRVLYGLAEQLPGDRVVLLVEGPTDVLAVACLRRWLPDAPYVAVSPCGTALTAEQVALLRDAVPPGVPVVVAFDSDPAGEVAADRAYRLLRDWPGPVDALALPSGTDPAGLVARFRHGAVALLERARRPLAQVVVDHRLDRFRLDEAEGRVTALRAAAPLVAEVAERDTRQAATLSAHLSARLRLDPLTVFEAVYPAPGQSPGQ
;
A
#
# COMPACT_ATOMS: atom_id res chain seq x y z
N MET A 1 -21.26 25.87 8.08
CA MET A 1 -20.82 25.76 6.67
C MET A 1 -19.37 26.21 6.62
N ALA A 2 -18.43 25.32 6.32
CA ALA A 2 -17.06 25.74 6.06
C ALA A 2 -17.09 26.68 4.85
N ARG A 3 -16.49 27.88 4.98
CA ARG A 3 -16.30 28.77 3.82
C ARG A 3 -15.60 27.98 2.72
N ASP A 4 -16.00 28.18 1.48
CA ASP A 4 -15.34 27.57 0.33
C ASP A 4 -13.96 28.23 0.16
N VAL A 5 -12.94 27.63 0.78
CA VAL A 5 -11.57 28.12 0.72
C VAL A 5 -11.00 27.77 -0.64
N ASP A 6 -10.42 28.75 -1.33
CA ASP A 6 -9.77 28.55 -2.63
C ASP A 6 -8.77 27.38 -2.56
N PRO A 7 -8.93 26.34 -3.41
CA PRO A 7 -7.99 25.22 -3.49
C PRO A 7 -6.53 25.64 -3.62
N ARG A 8 -6.22 26.78 -4.26
CA ARG A 8 -4.85 27.31 -4.37
C ARG A 8 -4.24 27.62 -3.02
N ARG A 9 -5.03 28.14 -2.07
CA ARG A 9 -4.59 28.39 -0.70
C ARG A 9 -4.34 27.08 0.05
N LEU A 10 -5.15 26.06 -0.19
CA LEU A 10 -4.94 24.72 0.39
C LEU A 10 -3.64 24.08 -0.10
N PHE A 11 -3.33 24.15 -1.40
CA PHE A 11 -2.07 23.68 -1.96
C PHE A 11 -0.87 24.44 -1.38
N ALA A 12 -0.96 25.77 -1.29
CA ALA A 12 0.10 26.60 -0.72
C ALA A 12 0.34 26.27 0.76
N ALA A 13 -0.72 26.04 1.55
CA ALA A 13 -0.60 25.64 2.95
C ALA A 13 0.07 24.27 3.11
N HIS A 14 -0.25 23.30 2.24
CA HIS A 14 0.38 21.98 2.25
C HIS A 14 1.86 22.04 1.84
N ALA A 15 2.22 22.87 0.86
CA ALA A 15 3.62 23.10 0.51
C ALA A 15 4.39 23.72 1.69
N ALA A 16 3.86 24.79 2.30
CA ALA A 16 4.48 25.39 3.47
C ALA A 16 4.60 24.42 4.67
N ALA A 17 3.58 23.56 4.88
CA ALA A 17 3.62 22.53 5.90
C ALA A 17 4.67 21.44 5.63
N ALA A 18 4.81 21.01 4.37
CA ALA A 18 5.83 20.03 3.99
C ALA A 18 7.24 20.58 4.28
N GLU A 19 7.48 21.85 3.98
CA GLU A 19 8.76 22.51 4.20
C GLU A 19 9.04 22.68 5.69
N PHE A 20 8.03 23.08 6.45
CA PHE A 20 8.06 23.17 7.91
C PHE A 20 8.46 21.83 8.54
N TYR A 21 7.80 20.72 8.15
CA TYR A 21 8.08 19.40 8.70
C TYR A 21 9.45 18.88 8.24
N ARG A 22 9.79 19.07 6.96
CA ARG A 22 11.09 18.66 6.41
C ARG A 22 12.24 19.28 7.20
N ALA A 23 12.17 20.59 7.47
CA ALA A 23 13.21 21.32 8.20
C ALA A 23 13.47 20.80 9.63
N ARG A 24 12.52 20.06 10.23
CA ARG A 24 12.60 19.56 11.60
C ARG A 24 13.11 18.13 11.72
N LEU A 25 13.07 17.35 10.64
CA LEU A 25 13.54 15.96 10.67
C LEU A 25 15.01 15.81 11.07
N PRO A 26 15.98 16.59 10.52
CA PRO A 26 17.39 16.44 10.86
C PRO A 26 17.69 16.66 12.35
N GLY A 27 16.87 17.48 13.03
CA GLY A 27 17.02 17.76 14.46
C GLY A 27 16.39 16.72 15.40
N HIS A 28 15.72 15.68 14.86
CA HIS A 28 14.94 14.74 15.68
C HIS A 28 15.47 13.31 15.61
N LEU A 29 16.41 12.98 16.49
CA LEU A 29 17.09 11.67 16.55
C LEU A 29 16.13 10.47 16.61
N PRO A 30 15.04 10.46 17.41
CA PRO A 30 14.12 9.32 17.43
C PRO A 30 13.41 9.07 16.09
N ALA A 31 13.11 10.12 15.33
CA ALA A 31 12.50 9.98 14.00
C ALA A 31 13.50 9.37 13.01
N LEU A 32 14.75 9.84 13.03
CA LEU A 32 15.83 9.30 12.22
C LEU A 32 16.14 7.84 12.57
N ALA A 33 16.18 7.50 13.86
CA ALA A 33 16.39 6.14 14.33
C ALA A 33 15.26 5.19 13.87
N TYR A 34 14.01 5.64 13.90
CA TYR A 34 12.87 4.89 13.35
C TYR A 34 13.02 4.64 11.84
N LEU A 35 13.34 5.68 11.06
CA LEU A 35 13.54 5.52 9.61
C LEU A 35 14.68 4.54 9.32
N HIS A 36 15.80 4.68 10.03
CA HIS A 36 16.96 3.81 9.88
C HIS A 36 16.65 2.35 10.21
N SER A 37 15.93 2.08 11.31
CA SER A 37 15.55 0.71 11.71
C SER A 37 14.62 0.04 10.70
N ARG A 38 13.98 0.82 9.82
CA ARG A 38 13.12 0.37 8.73
C ARG A 38 13.83 0.36 7.36
N GLY A 39 15.16 0.44 7.34
CA GLY A 39 15.96 0.39 6.13
C GLY A 39 15.86 1.66 5.28
N VAL A 40 15.28 2.75 5.83
CA VAL A 40 15.13 4.01 5.14
C VAL A 40 16.36 4.89 5.40
N SER A 41 17.08 5.22 4.33
CA SER A 41 18.20 6.15 4.38
C SER A 41 17.70 7.59 4.42
N GLU A 42 18.23 8.39 5.35
CA GLU A 42 17.93 9.83 5.45
C GLU A 42 18.17 10.56 4.12
N ALA A 43 19.25 10.22 3.40
CA ALA A 43 19.57 10.83 2.11
C ALA A 43 18.48 10.62 1.05
N VAL A 44 17.67 9.56 1.16
CA VAL A 44 16.51 9.32 0.29
C VAL A 44 15.28 10.01 0.86
N ALA A 45 14.99 9.78 2.14
CA ALA A 45 13.79 10.29 2.79
C ALA A 45 13.73 11.82 2.78
N HIS A 46 14.81 12.51 3.12
CA HIS A 46 14.82 13.96 3.33
C HIS A 46 14.81 14.78 2.03
N ARG A 47 15.28 14.20 0.91
CA ARG A 47 15.47 14.93 -0.36
C ARG A 47 14.24 14.81 -1.27
N PRO A 48 14.08 15.73 -2.25
CA PRO A 48 13.14 15.53 -3.34
C PRO A 48 13.44 14.21 -4.08
N PRO A 49 12.40 13.48 -4.53
CA PRO A 49 10.98 13.88 -4.51
C PRO A 49 10.23 13.56 -3.20
N TRP A 50 10.86 12.89 -2.22
CA TRP A 50 10.18 12.36 -1.03
C TRP A 50 9.87 13.40 0.05
N THR A 51 10.88 14.18 0.42
CA THR A 51 10.80 15.28 1.42
C THR A 51 10.10 14.89 2.74
N VAL A 52 10.41 13.72 3.28
CA VAL A 52 9.94 13.28 4.60
C VAL A 52 10.35 14.29 5.67
N GLY A 53 9.45 14.51 6.62
CA GLY A 53 9.61 15.48 7.69
C GLY A 53 9.28 14.92 9.08
N TYR A 54 9.32 15.79 10.09
CA TYR A 54 8.87 15.49 11.45
C TYR A 54 7.92 16.58 11.95
N ALA A 55 6.77 16.16 12.49
CA ALA A 55 5.83 17.02 13.19
C ALA A 55 6.19 17.07 14.68
N PRO A 56 6.53 18.25 15.23
CA PRO A 56 6.82 18.39 16.66
C PRO A 56 5.66 17.98 17.57
N ALA A 57 5.96 17.71 18.84
CA ALA A 57 4.95 17.31 19.82
C ALA A 57 4.01 18.44 20.27
N GLY A 58 4.40 19.70 20.06
CA GLY A 58 3.63 20.88 20.48
C GLY A 58 2.24 20.98 19.84
N TRP A 59 1.34 21.70 20.50
CA TRP A 59 -0.08 21.73 20.11
C TRP A 59 -0.39 22.66 18.93
N THR A 60 0.46 23.65 18.65
CA THR A 60 0.19 24.71 17.66
C THR A 60 1.44 25.08 16.87
N GLU A 61 2.45 24.21 16.82
CA GLU A 61 3.75 24.49 16.22
C GLU A 61 3.64 24.79 14.72
N LEU A 62 2.92 23.94 13.98
CA LEU A 62 2.64 24.18 12.57
C LEU A 62 1.74 25.39 12.41
N ARG A 63 0.63 25.47 13.17
CA ARG A 63 -0.31 26.58 13.11
C ARG A 63 0.39 27.92 13.27
N THR A 64 1.21 28.09 14.30
CA THR A 64 1.95 29.33 14.57
C THR A 64 2.86 29.70 13.40
N ALA A 65 3.60 28.72 12.86
CA ALA A 65 4.49 28.97 11.73
C ALA A 65 3.74 29.33 10.43
N LEU A 66 2.63 28.66 10.14
CA LEU A 66 1.82 28.97 8.96
C LEU A 66 1.05 30.29 9.13
N HIS A 67 0.63 30.64 10.34
CA HIS A 67 0.04 31.95 10.62
C HIS A 67 1.06 33.07 10.37
N ALA A 68 2.31 32.90 10.79
CA ALA A 68 3.39 33.83 10.47
C ALA A 68 3.68 33.93 8.96
N ALA A 69 3.37 32.89 8.19
CA ALA A 69 3.43 32.87 6.73
C ALA A 69 2.14 33.39 6.05
N GLY A 70 1.19 33.94 6.80
CA GLY A 70 -0.03 34.56 6.27
C GLY A 70 -1.17 33.58 5.96
N PHE A 71 -1.18 32.40 6.57
CA PHE A 71 -2.33 31.48 6.50
C PHE A 71 -3.31 31.71 7.65
N LEU A 72 -4.60 31.67 7.36
CA LEU A 72 -5.68 31.84 8.33
C LEU A 72 -6.11 30.49 8.93
N ASP A 73 -6.64 30.49 10.15
CA ASP A 73 -7.13 29.27 10.81
C ASP A 73 -8.20 28.54 9.97
N ASP A 74 -9.10 29.26 9.32
CA ASP A 74 -10.12 28.70 8.41
C ASP A 74 -9.48 27.89 7.27
N GLU A 75 -8.34 28.36 6.74
CA GLU A 75 -7.62 27.68 5.66
C GLU A 75 -6.92 26.42 6.17
N LEU A 76 -6.33 26.48 7.36
CA LEU A 76 -5.67 25.33 8.00
C LEU A 76 -6.66 24.23 8.39
N LEU A 77 -7.85 24.62 8.86
CA LEU A 77 -8.96 23.72 9.14
C LEU A 77 -9.49 23.07 7.86
N ALA A 78 -9.73 23.85 6.80
CA ALA A 78 -10.16 23.34 5.50
C ALA A 78 -9.11 22.43 4.83
N ALA A 79 -7.83 22.70 5.05
CA ALA A 79 -6.71 21.88 4.61
C ALA A 79 -6.56 20.57 5.42
N GLY A 80 -7.24 20.44 6.56
CA GLY A 80 -7.06 19.29 7.45
C GLY A 80 -5.69 19.26 8.13
N LEU A 81 -4.99 20.40 8.21
CA LEU A 81 -3.71 20.58 8.92
C LEU A 81 -3.93 20.96 10.39
N ALA A 82 -5.04 21.63 10.67
CA ALA A 82 -5.49 21.99 12.01
C ALA A 82 -6.88 21.39 12.33
N THR A 83 -7.21 21.34 13.62
CA THR A 83 -8.51 20.93 14.13
C THR A 83 -8.89 21.79 15.34
N THR A 84 -10.18 21.96 15.59
CA THR A 84 -10.66 22.63 16.80
C THR A 84 -10.67 21.65 17.97
N ALA A 85 -9.98 22.00 19.06
CA ALA A 85 -10.01 21.27 20.31
C ALA A 85 -11.34 21.44 21.04
N ARG A 86 -11.61 20.61 22.06
CA ARG A 86 -12.82 20.74 22.90
C ARG A 86 -12.92 22.09 23.61
N THR A 87 -11.79 22.75 23.84
CA THR A 87 -11.69 24.09 24.44
C THR A 87 -12.04 25.22 23.46
N GLY A 88 -12.28 24.91 22.17
CA GLY A 88 -12.47 25.90 21.11
C GLY A 88 -11.16 26.37 20.45
N SER A 89 -10.00 26.02 21.01
CA SER A 89 -8.69 26.40 20.46
C SER A 89 -8.37 25.63 19.18
N VAL A 90 -7.82 26.30 18.16
CA VAL A 90 -7.31 25.64 16.94
C VAL A 90 -5.92 25.09 17.19
N ILE A 91 -5.74 23.80 16.95
CA ILE A 91 -4.53 23.02 17.24
C ILE A 91 -4.10 22.16 16.05
N ASP A 92 -2.85 21.72 16.03
CA ASP A 92 -2.27 20.88 14.99
C ASP A 92 -2.86 19.46 14.98
N VAL A 93 -3.16 18.97 13.78
CA VAL A 93 -3.65 17.60 13.55
C VAL A 93 -2.54 16.57 13.77
N PHE A 94 -1.35 16.85 13.25
CA PHE A 94 -0.19 15.97 13.32
C PHE A 94 0.79 16.48 14.36
N ARG A 95 1.10 15.63 15.33
CA ARG A 95 1.97 15.92 16.46
C ARG A 95 2.75 14.68 16.82
N ASP A 96 4.04 14.85 17.10
CA ASP A 96 5.01 13.80 17.40
C ASP A 96 5.02 12.64 16.39
N ARG A 97 5.16 13.00 15.10
CA ARG A 97 5.03 12.05 13.99
C ARG A 97 6.09 12.24 12.92
N VAL A 98 6.55 11.12 12.35
CA VAL A 98 7.25 11.14 11.06
C VAL A 98 6.23 11.42 9.97
N MET A 99 6.50 12.42 9.14
CA MET A 99 5.57 12.98 8.18
C MET A 99 5.95 12.58 6.76
N PHE A 100 5.03 11.92 6.07
CA PHE A 100 5.12 11.50 4.68
C PHE A 100 4.16 12.37 3.84
N PRO A 101 4.66 13.37 3.09
CA PRO A 101 3.82 14.18 2.21
C PRO A 101 3.20 13.31 1.12
N VAL A 102 1.89 13.44 0.92
CA VAL A 102 1.15 12.72 -0.13
C VAL A 102 0.93 13.67 -1.30
N ARG A 103 1.31 13.24 -2.50
CA ARG A 103 1.27 14.07 -3.70
C ARG A 103 0.23 13.60 -4.70
N ARG A 104 -0.28 14.56 -5.47
CA ARG A 104 -0.97 14.29 -6.73
C ARG A 104 0.07 14.03 -7.84
N ARG A 105 -0.37 13.49 -8.98
CA ARG A 105 0.49 13.20 -10.14
C ARG A 105 1.34 14.37 -10.64
N ASP A 106 0.88 15.61 -10.47
CA ASP A 106 1.63 16.82 -10.83
C ASP A 106 2.62 17.30 -9.77
N GLY A 107 2.83 16.50 -8.71
CA GLY A 107 3.82 16.75 -7.65
C GLY A 107 3.32 17.64 -6.52
N LEU A 108 2.13 18.23 -6.62
CA LEU A 108 1.56 19.06 -5.56
C LEU A 108 1.23 18.21 -4.32
N VAL A 109 1.66 18.68 -3.14
CA VAL A 109 1.30 18.07 -1.85
C VAL A 109 -0.18 18.34 -1.57
N VAL A 110 -0.94 17.27 -1.39
CA VAL A 110 -2.39 17.32 -1.13
C VAL A 110 -2.77 16.90 0.28
N GLY A 111 -1.85 16.25 0.99
CA GLY A 111 -2.10 15.75 2.34
C GLY A 111 -0.86 15.12 2.93
N PHE A 112 -1.02 14.48 4.08
CA PHE A 112 0.07 13.84 4.81
C PHE A 112 -0.40 12.50 5.39
N THR A 113 0.56 11.57 5.47
CA THR A 113 0.49 10.41 6.36
C THR A 113 1.51 10.63 7.48
N GLY A 114 1.10 10.50 8.74
CA GLY A 114 1.95 10.70 9.91
C GLY A 114 2.09 9.43 10.74
N ARG A 115 3.29 8.89 10.86
CA ARG A 115 3.61 7.73 11.72
C ARG A 115 3.90 8.18 13.14
N ASP A 116 3.15 7.66 14.11
CA ASP A 116 3.38 7.90 15.54
C ASP A 116 4.73 7.33 16.01
N LEU A 117 5.45 8.11 16.80
CA LEU A 117 6.69 7.68 17.47
C LEU A 117 6.50 7.41 18.97
N SER A 118 5.40 7.88 19.56
CA SER A 118 5.17 7.82 21.00
C SER A 118 4.99 6.40 21.54
N GLY A 119 4.55 5.45 20.69
CA GLY A 119 4.35 4.05 21.09
C GLY A 119 3.15 3.84 22.01
N ARG A 120 2.33 4.87 22.23
CA ARG A 120 1.12 4.80 23.06
C ARG A 120 0.02 4.04 22.33
N SER A 121 -0.54 3.03 22.99
CA SER A 121 -1.61 2.19 22.42
C SER A 121 -2.86 2.97 22.03
N GLU A 122 -3.16 4.07 22.73
CA GLU A 122 -4.33 4.92 22.45
C GLU A 122 -4.14 5.83 21.22
N THR A 123 -2.91 5.94 20.71
CA THR A 123 -2.59 6.79 19.56
C THR A 123 -2.50 5.93 18.29
N PRO A 124 -3.23 6.25 17.21
CA PRO A 124 -3.18 5.43 16.00
C PRO A 124 -1.76 5.43 15.40
N LYS A 125 -1.28 4.22 15.09
CA LYS A 125 0.04 3.94 14.47
C LYS A 125 0.32 4.90 13.30
N TYR A 126 -0.67 5.08 12.43
CA TYR A 126 -0.68 6.06 11.35
C TYR A 126 -1.91 6.95 11.43
N ARG A 127 -1.71 8.25 11.19
CA ARG A 127 -2.78 9.24 11.00
C ARG A 127 -2.68 9.80 9.59
N ASN A 128 -3.80 9.93 8.89
CA ASN A 128 -3.84 10.54 7.55
C ASN A 128 -4.58 11.88 7.62
N THR A 129 -4.32 12.76 6.65
CA THR A 129 -5.18 13.94 6.43
C THR A 129 -6.62 13.48 6.22
N VAL A 130 -7.56 14.23 6.79
CA VAL A 130 -8.99 14.01 6.58
C VAL A 130 -9.38 14.31 5.13
N THR A 131 -10.59 13.95 4.71
CA THR A 131 -11.05 14.34 3.36
C THR A 131 -11.15 15.86 3.26
N THR A 132 -10.58 16.44 2.22
CA THR A 132 -10.63 17.89 1.93
C THR A 132 -11.04 18.11 0.47
N ALA A 133 -11.12 19.38 0.06
CA ALA A 133 -11.37 19.73 -1.35
C ALA A 133 -10.26 19.22 -2.29
N ILE A 134 -9.02 19.09 -1.80
CA ILE A 134 -7.85 18.65 -2.60
C ILE A 134 -7.38 17.22 -2.27
N TYR A 135 -7.90 16.60 -1.21
CA TYR A 135 -7.48 15.28 -0.75
C TYR A 135 -8.63 14.30 -0.61
N ARG A 136 -8.52 13.16 -1.28
CA ARG A 136 -9.38 11.99 -1.07
C ARG A 136 -8.50 10.75 -1.01
N LYS A 137 -8.41 10.14 0.17
CA LYS A 137 -7.61 8.93 0.44
C LYS A 137 -7.82 7.78 -0.56
N LYS A 138 -9.05 7.62 -1.08
CA LYS A 138 -9.40 6.62 -2.10
C LYS A 138 -8.89 6.95 -3.52
N ARG A 139 -8.31 8.13 -3.75
CA ARG A 139 -7.88 8.63 -5.07
C ARG A 139 -6.44 9.14 -5.07
N VAL A 140 -5.62 8.61 -4.16
CA VAL A 140 -4.20 8.90 -4.05
C VAL A 140 -3.45 7.63 -3.66
N LEU A 141 -2.21 7.54 -4.11
CA LEU A 141 -1.24 6.51 -3.71
C LEU A 141 0.06 7.22 -3.36
N TYR A 142 0.64 6.92 -2.19
CA TYR A 142 1.96 7.41 -1.84
C TYR A 142 3.02 6.69 -2.68
N GLY A 143 4.00 7.42 -3.20
CA GLY A 143 5.06 6.89 -4.07
C GLY A 143 4.75 6.92 -5.56
N LEU A 144 3.50 7.21 -5.95
CA LEU A 144 3.07 7.28 -7.35
C LEU A 144 3.75 8.45 -8.07
N ALA A 145 3.60 9.66 -7.54
CA ALA A 145 4.16 10.87 -8.16
C ALA A 145 5.70 10.91 -8.08
N GLU A 146 6.27 10.23 -7.09
CA GLU A 146 7.71 10.21 -6.85
C GLU A 146 8.47 9.27 -7.78
N GLN A 147 7.81 8.26 -8.37
CA GLN A 147 8.50 7.15 -9.04
C GLN A 147 7.89 6.69 -10.36
N LEU A 148 6.67 7.10 -10.70
CA LEU A 148 5.97 6.69 -11.91
C LEU A 148 5.66 7.92 -12.80
N PRO A 149 5.62 7.77 -14.13
CA PRO A 149 5.58 6.51 -14.89
C PRO A 149 6.91 5.76 -15.00
N GLY A 150 6.86 4.48 -15.38
CA GLY A 150 8.03 3.63 -15.57
C GLY A 150 7.67 2.17 -15.87
N ASP A 151 8.68 1.38 -16.22
CA ASP A 151 8.58 -0.03 -16.63
C ASP A 151 9.00 -1.03 -15.55
N ARG A 152 9.31 -0.54 -14.34
CA ARG A 152 9.70 -1.35 -13.18
C ARG A 152 8.49 -2.04 -12.57
N VAL A 153 8.73 -3.21 -12.00
CA VAL A 153 7.74 -3.99 -11.24
C VAL A 153 7.21 -3.13 -10.10
N VAL A 154 5.88 -3.02 -10.00
CA VAL A 154 5.22 -2.17 -9.00
C VAL A 154 4.81 -3.01 -7.80
N LEU A 155 5.44 -2.75 -6.65
CA LEU A 155 5.04 -3.33 -5.37
C LEU A 155 3.91 -2.50 -4.75
N LEU A 156 2.74 -3.11 -4.56
CA LEU A 156 1.63 -2.58 -3.76
C LEU A 156 1.85 -2.98 -2.30
N VAL A 157 2.40 -2.06 -1.51
CA VAL A 157 2.78 -2.29 -0.10
C VAL A 157 1.80 -1.60 0.85
N GLU A 158 1.85 -1.92 2.13
CA GLU A 158 0.90 -1.38 3.12
C GLU A 158 1.13 0.09 3.48
N GLY A 159 2.39 0.47 3.69
CA GLY A 159 2.73 1.75 4.29
C GLY A 159 3.77 2.57 3.52
N PRO A 160 3.82 3.89 3.78
CA PRO A 160 4.80 4.77 3.15
C PRO A 160 6.25 4.43 3.53
N THR A 161 6.47 3.80 4.69
CA THR A 161 7.79 3.35 5.11
C THR A 161 8.31 2.23 4.20
N ASP A 162 7.45 1.27 3.81
CA ASP A 162 7.82 0.20 2.88
C ASP A 162 8.13 0.76 1.49
N VAL A 163 7.35 1.76 1.06
CA VAL A 163 7.62 2.50 -0.18
C VAL A 163 9.02 3.11 -0.18
N LEU A 164 9.38 3.82 0.90
CA LEU A 164 10.69 4.46 1.02
C LEU A 164 11.84 3.45 1.15
N ALA A 165 11.62 2.33 1.83
CA ALA A 165 12.62 1.29 1.95
C ALA A 165 12.94 0.68 0.57
N VAL A 166 11.91 0.38 -0.23
CA VAL A 166 12.08 -0.06 -1.63
C VAL A 166 12.75 1.04 -2.46
N ALA A 167 12.39 2.32 -2.27
CA ALA A 167 13.08 3.42 -2.94
C ALA A 167 14.57 3.51 -2.57
N CYS A 168 14.95 3.14 -1.34
CA CYS A 168 16.35 3.09 -0.92
C CYS A 168 17.15 2.01 -1.63
N LEU A 169 16.53 0.88 -2.01
CA LEU A 169 17.19 -0.14 -2.81
C LEU A 169 17.75 0.44 -4.11
N ARG A 170 17.00 1.33 -4.77
CA ARG A 170 17.42 1.97 -6.02
C ARG A 170 18.65 2.87 -5.87
N ARG A 171 18.90 3.40 -4.67
CA ARG A 171 20.12 4.17 -4.39
C ARG A 171 21.33 3.25 -4.26
N TRP A 172 21.14 2.05 -3.74
CA TRP A 172 22.20 1.07 -3.54
C TRP A 172 22.42 0.17 -4.75
N LEU A 173 21.38 -0.03 -5.55
CA LEU A 173 21.30 -0.84 -6.76
C LEU A 173 20.48 -0.06 -7.80
N PRO A 174 21.12 0.76 -8.64
CA PRO A 174 20.42 1.57 -9.65
C PRO A 174 19.49 0.76 -10.57
N ASP A 175 19.86 -0.48 -10.86
CA ASP A 175 19.10 -1.43 -11.68
C ASP A 175 18.08 -2.26 -10.91
N ALA A 176 17.80 -1.92 -9.64
CA ALA A 176 16.77 -2.60 -8.87
C ALA A 176 15.43 -2.57 -9.65
N PRO A 177 14.77 -3.73 -9.85
CA PRO A 177 13.64 -3.85 -10.76
C PRO A 177 12.33 -3.33 -10.17
N TYR A 178 12.35 -2.86 -8.92
CA TYR A 178 11.17 -2.55 -8.14
C TYR A 178 10.99 -1.04 -7.91
N VAL A 179 9.74 -0.61 -8.02
CA VAL A 179 9.22 0.59 -7.38
C VAL A 179 8.07 0.17 -6.47
N ALA A 180 7.72 1.02 -5.51
CA ALA A 180 6.65 0.70 -4.56
C ALA A 180 5.66 1.86 -4.42
N VAL A 181 4.41 1.51 -4.18
CA VAL A 181 3.33 2.46 -3.88
C VAL A 181 2.47 1.90 -2.75
N SER A 182 1.85 2.79 -1.96
CA SER A 182 0.95 2.35 -0.89
C SER A 182 -0.35 3.16 -0.86
N PRO A 183 -1.51 2.53 -0.57
CA PRO A 183 -2.68 3.26 -0.12
C PRO A 183 -2.37 4.06 1.15
N CYS A 184 -3.00 5.22 1.34
CA CYS A 184 -2.81 6.03 2.54
C CYS A 184 -3.65 5.51 3.73
N GLY A 185 -3.44 4.26 4.15
CA GLY A 185 -4.15 3.59 5.26
C GLY A 185 -5.59 3.14 4.96
N THR A 186 -5.92 2.86 3.70
CA THR A 186 -7.21 2.30 3.26
C THR A 186 -6.94 0.97 2.57
N ALA A 187 -7.92 0.06 2.59
CA ALA A 187 -7.93 -1.03 1.62
C ALA A 187 -7.87 -0.47 0.19
N LEU A 188 -7.22 -1.20 -0.72
CA LEU A 188 -7.07 -0.84 -2.13
C LEU A 188 -8.44 -0.55 -2.78
N THR A 189 -8.48 0.45 -3.66
CA THR A 189 -9.71 0.91 -4.32
C THR A 189 -9.59 0.84 -5.84
N ALA A 190 -10.74 0.78 -6.53
CA ALA A 190 -10.77 0.77 -8.00
C ALA A 190 -10.17 2.05 -8.58
N GLU A 191 -10.40 3.20 -7.95
CA GLU A 191 -9.82 4.48 -8.39
C GLU A 191 -8.29 4.50 -8.23
N GLN A 192 -7.74 3.87 -7.19
CA GLN A 192 -6.28 3.70 -7.06
C GLN A 192 -5.72 2.76 -8.12
N VAL A 193 -6.42 1.68 -8.48
CA VAL A 193 -6.00 0.79 -9.57
C VAL A 193 -6.05 1.53 -10.91
N ALA A 194 -7.06 2.36 -11.15
CA ALA A 194 -7.10 3.24 -12.34
C ALA A 194 -5.89 4.19 -12.37
N LEU A 195 -5.52 4.77 -11.21
CA LEU A 195 -4.31 5.59 -11.12
C LEU A 195 -3.02 4.82 -11.46
N LEU A 196 -2.96 3.52 -11.19
CA LEU A 196 -1.82 2.71 -11.62
C LEU A 196 -1.88 2.39 -13.10
N ARG A 197 -3.06 2.07 -13.63
CA ARG A 197 -3.24 1.74 -15.05
C ARG A 197 -2.82 2.88 -15.97
N ASP A 198 -3.12 4.15 -15.64
CA ASP A 198 -2.64 5.23 -16.52
C ASP A 198 -1.15 5.56 -16.32
N ALA A 199 -0.54 5.16 -15.20
CA ALA A 199 0.85 5.48 -14.88
C ALA A 199 1.84 4.38 -15.30
N VAL A 200 1.36 3.16 -15.51
CA VAL A 200 2.19 1.97 -15.72
C VAL A 200 1.87 1.38 -17.10
N PRO A 201 2.87 1.20 -17.98
CA PRO A 201 2.67 0.58 -19.29
C PRO A 201 2.10 -0.84 -19.19
N PRO A 202 1.34 -1.30 -20.22
CA PRO A 202 0.97 -2.70 -20.35
C PRO A 202 2.20 -3.63 -20.33
N GLY A 203 2.03 -4.82 -19.77
CA GLY A 203 3.07 -5.85 -19.60
C GLY A 203 3.87 -5.73 -18.31
N VAL A 204 3.86 -4.58 -17.63
CA VAL A 204 4.59 -4.39 -16.38
C VAL A 204 3.87 -5.12 -15.23
N PRO A 205 4.59 -5.95 -14.44
CA PRO A 205 3.96 -6.66 -13.34
C PRO A 205 3.58 -5.76 -12.16
N VAL A 206 2.48 -6.12 -11.50
CA VAL A 206 2.09 -5.60 -10.19
C VAL A 206 2.20 -6.72 -9.16
N VAL A 207 2.87 -6.47 -8.04
CA VAL A 207 3.06 -7.44 -6.97
C VAL A 207 2.48 -6.90 -5.67
N VAL A 208 1.55 -7.64 -5.08
CA VAL A 208 0.90 -7.28 -3.81
C VAL A 208 1.75 -7.78 -2.63
N ALA A 209 2.04 -6.91 -1.68
CA ALA A 209 2.86 -7.21 -0.51
C ALA A 209 2.12 -6.79 0.76
N PHE A 210 1.07 -7.56 1.08
CA PHE A 210 0.29 -7.40 2.32
C PHE A 210 0.70 -8.44 3.35
N ASP A 211 0.40 -8.16 4.61
CA ASP A 211 0.74 -9.05 5.72
C ASP A 211 0.10 -10.44 5.58
N SER A 212 0.82 -11.49 6.02
CA SER A 212 0.32 -12.86 6.05
C SER A 212 -0.54 -13.11 7.30
N ASP A 213 -1.59 -12.32 7.49
CA ASP A 213 -2.57 -12.42 8.57
C ASP A 213 -4.02 -12.42 8.02
N PRO A 214 -5.05 -12.70 8.84
CA PRO A 214 -6.43 -12.74 8.35
C PRO A 214 -6.92 -11.43 7.69
N ALA A 215 -6.39 -10.27 8.08
CA ALA A 215 -6.74 -9.00 7.45
C ALA A 215 -6.06 -8.88 6.07
N GLY A 216 -4.83 -9.36 5.95
CA GLY A 216 -4.09 -9.47 4.71
C GLY A 216 -4.69 -10.46 3.72
N GLU A 217 -5.28 -11.58 4.18
CA GLU A 217 -6.03 -12.49 3.32
C GLU A 217 -7.21 -11.79 2.63
N VAL A 218 -7.99 -11.04 3.41
CA VAL A 218 -9.11 -10.23 2.89
C VAL A 218 -8.61 -9.14 1.94
N ALA A 219 -7.44 -8.56 2.21
CA ALA A 219 -6.81 -7.58 1.36
C ALA A 219 -6.33 -8.20 0.02
N ALA A 220 -5.78 -9.42 0.04
CA ALA A 220 -5.36 -10.15 -1.15
C ALA A 220 -6.56 -10.53 -2.04
N ASP A 221 -7.64 -11.05 -1.45
CA ASP A 221 -8.90 -11.36 -2.16
C ASP A 221 -9.48 -10.11 -2.85
N ARG A 222 -9.41 -8.97 -2.16
CA ARG A 222 -9.84 -7.69 -2.71
C ARG A 222 -8.91 -7.20 -3.82
N ALA A 223 -7.59 -7.30 -3.63
CA ALA A 223 -6.62 -6.91 -4.63
C ALA A 223 -6.77 -7.74 -5.90
N TYR A 224 -6.97 -9.06 -5.79
CA TYR A 224 -7.23 -9.94 -6.92
C TYR A 224 -8.44 -9.47 -7.74
N ARG A 225 -9.58 -9.22 -7.08
CA ARG A 225 -10.79 -8.73 -7.77
C ARG A 225 -10.57 -7.40 -8.50
N LEU A 226 -9.76 -6.50 -7.94
CA LEU A 226 -9.49 -5.19 -8.54
C LEU A 226 -8.43 -5.26 -9.66
N LEU A 227 -7.48 -6.19 -9.56
CA LEU A 227 -6.33 -6.30 -10.45
C LEU A 227 -6.45 -7.41 -11.50
N ARG A 228 -7.47 -8.27 -11.46
CA ARG A 228 -7.63 -9.39 -12.41
C ARG A 228 -7.64 -8.98 -13.90
N ASP A 229 -8.06 -7.76 -14.21
CA ASP A 229 -8.04 -7.20 -15.57
C ASP A 229 -6.83 -6.26 -15.79
N TRP A 230 -5.78 -6.39 -14.97
CA TRP A 230 -4.52 -5.70 -15.18
C TRP A 230 -3.86 -6.24 -16.46
N PRO A 231 -3.37 -5.39 -17.37
CA PRO A 231 -2.80 -5.82 -18.64
C PRO A 231 -1.36 -6.30 -18.48
N GLY A 232 -1.10 -7.22 -17.55
CA GLY A 232 0.22 -7.75 -17.22
C GLY A 232 0.15 -8.75 -16.05
N PRO A 233 1.29 -9.32 -15.61
CA PRO A 233 1.29 -10.27 -14.50
C PRO A 233 0.84 -9.61 -13.18
N VAL A 234 0.04 -10.35 -12.40
CA VAL A 234 -0.37 -9.94 -11.06
C VAL A 234 0.05 -11.01 -10.05
N ASP A 235 1.00 -10.63 -9.20
CA ASP A 235 1.63 -11.51 -8.24
C ASP A 235 1.43 -11.01 -6.81
N ALA A 236 1.86 -11.80 -5.85
CA ALA A 236 1.93 -11.48 -4.44
C ALA A 236 3.28 -11.91 -3.86
N LEU A 237 3.70 -11.27 -2.77
CA LEU A 237 4.84 -11.71 -1.97
C LEU A 237 4.36 -12.63 -0.85
N ALA A 238 4.79 -13.88 -0.87
CA ALA A 238 4.61 -14.81 0.24
C ALA A 238 5.78 -14.65 1.23
N LEU A 239 5.70 -13.62 2.08
CA LEU A 239 6.71 -13.35 3.11
C LEU A 239 6.44 -14.16 4.39
N PRO A 240 7.50 -14.52 5.15
CA PRO A 240 7.33 -15.07 6.48
C PRO A 240 6.51 -14.14 7.38
N SER A 241 5.71 -14.71 8.28
CA SER A 241 4.89 -13.92 9.22
C SER A 241 5.73 -12.87 9.97
N GLY A 242 5.18 -11.66 10.08
CA GLY A 242 5.85 -10.52 10.71
C GLY A 242 6.98 -9.89 9.89
N THR A 243 7.15 -10.28 8.63
CA THR A 243 8.13 -9.69 7.70
C THR A 243 7.44 -8.87 6.63
N ASP A 244 7.89 -7.63 6.45
CA ASP A 244 7.43 -6.72 5.40
C ASP A 244 8.61 -6.30 4.50
N PRO A 245 8.36 -5.64 3.34
CA PRO A 245 9.44 -5.18 2.46
C PRO A 245 10.46 -4.28 3.16
N ALA A 246 10.04 -3.36 4.06
CA ALA A 246 10.99 -2.54 4.82
C ALA A 246 11.90 -3.37 5.74
N GLY A 247 11.36 -4.40 6.40
CA GLY A 247 12.10 -5.31 7.25
C GLY A 247 13.14 -6.11 6.47
N LEU A 248 12.78 -6.57 5.26
CA LEU A 248 13.75 -7.20 4.35
C LEU A 248 14.87 -6.25 3.94
N VAL A 249 14.52 -5.03 3.54
CA VAL A 249 15.49 -4.00 3.14
C VAL A 249 16.41 -3.63 4.31
N ALA A 250 15.85 -3.45 5.51
CA ALA A 250 16.60 -3.12 6.72
C ALA A 250 17.63 -4.21 7.05
N ARG A 251 17.22 -5.49 6.97
CA ARG A 251 18.05 -6.63 7.36
C ARG A 251 19.07 -7.03 6.29
N PHE A 252 18.70 -6.98 5.02
CA PHE A 252 19.48 -7.60 3.94
C PHE A 252 20.00 -6.62 2.88
N ARG A 253 19.56 -5.36 2.90
CA ARG A 253 19.96 -4.32 1.93
C ARG A 253 19.89 -4.84 0.48
N HIS A 254 21.02 -4.92 -0.21
CA HIS A 254 21.13 -5.42 -1.59
C HIS A 254 20.52 -6.84 -1.75
N GLY A 255 20.68 -7.70 -0.74
CA GLY A 255 20.14 -9.06 -0.75
C GLY A 255 18.61 -9.13 -0.70
N ALA A 256 17.93 -8.03 -0.33
CA ALA A 256 16.47 -7.99 -0.30
C ALA A 256 15.86 -8.21 -1.69
N VAL A 257 16.51 -7.75 -2.77
CA VAL A 257 15.99 -7.93 -4.14
C VAL A 257 15.82 -9.42 -4.46
N ALA A 258 16.85 -10.24 -4.19
CA ALA A 258 16.79 -11.68 -4.44
C ALA A 258 15.72 -12.37 -3.56
N LEU A 259 15.48 -11.87 -2.34
CA LEU A 259 14.45 -12.40 -1.45
C LEU A 259 13.04 -12.04 -1.93
N LEU A 260 12.83 -10.81 -2.41
CA LEU A 260 11.57 -10.37 -2.99
C LEU A 260 11.23 -11.21 -4.23
N GLU A 261 12.19 -11.43 -5.14
CA GLU A 261 11.99 -12.30 -6.31
C GLU A 261 11.62 -13.73 -5.91
N ARG A 262 12.34 -14.31 -4.94
CA ARG A 262 12.08 -15.68 -4.48
C ARG A 262 10.76 -15.84 -3.73
N ALA A 263 10.24 -14.77 -3.12
CA ALA A 263 8.97 -14.77 -2.41
C ALA A 263 7.76 -14.57 -3.33
N ARG A 264 7.99 -14.18 -4.60
CA ARG A 264 6.93 -13.85 -5.55
C ARG A 264 6.18 -15.10 -6.00
N ARG A 265 4.84 -15.02 -5.98
CA ARG A 265 3.92 -16.06 -6.45
C ARG A 265 2.73 -15.43 -7.18
N PRO A 266 2.08 -16.12 -8.12
CA PRO A 266 0.84 -15.62 -8.73
C PRO A 266 -0.21 -15.26 -7.67
N LEU A 267 -0.81 -14.06 -7.76
CA LEU A 267 -1.79 -13.61 -6.78
C LEU A 267 -3.01 -14.55 -6.74
N ALA A 268 -3.42 -15.06 -7.91
CA ALA A 268 -4.49 -16.05 -8.00
C ALA A 268 -4.18 -17.33 -7.20
N GLN A 269 -2.92 -17.77 -7.19
CA GLN A 269 -2.50 -18.94 -6.41
C GLN A 269 -2.59 -18.67 -4.91
N VAL A 270 -2.14 -17.49 -4.47
CA VAL A 270 -2.26 -17.08 -3.05
C VAL A 270 -3.71 -17.02 -2.60
N VAL A 271 -4.61 -16.46 -3.42
CA VAL A 271 -6.05 -16.43 -3.13
C VAL A 271 -6.64 -17.84 -3.10
N VAL A 272 -6.22 -18.74 -3.98
CA VAL A 272 -6.62 -20.15 -3.90
C VAL A 272 -6.18 -20.75 -2.57
N ASP A 273 -4.91 -20.61 -2.19
CA ASP A 273 -4.37 -21.16 -0.94
C ASP A 273 -5.17 -20.67 0.28
N HIS A 274 -5.46 -19.36 0.38
CA HIS A 274 -6.30 -18.82 1.46
C HIS A 274 -7.71 -19.42 1.51
N ARG A 275 -8.30 -19.77 0.36
CA ARG A 275 -9.60 -20.46 0.33
C ARG A 275 -9.47 -21.89 0.83
N LEU A 276 -8.41 -22.59 0.43
CA LEU A 276 -8.18 -23.99 0.83
C LEU A 276 -7.89 -24.12 2.33
N ASP A 277 -7.15 -23.18 2.91
CA ASP A 277 -6.73 -23.22 4.32
C ASP A 277 -7.91 -23.09 5.31
N ARG A 278 -9.13 -22.81 4.82
CA ARG A 278 -10.38 -22.81 5.61
C ARG A 278 -10.98 -24.21 5.81
N PHE A 279 -10.44 -25.23 5.15
CA PHE A 279 -10.99 -26.58 5.14
C PHE A 279 -10.06 -27.59 5.78
N ARG A 280 -10.64 -28.69 6.28
CA ARG A 280 -9.91 -29.85 6.81
C ARG A 280 -9.46 -30.78 5.68
N LEU A 281 -8.24 -30.56 5.18
CA LEU A 281 -7.70 -31.29 4.02
C LEU A 281 -7.17 -32.70 4.34
N ASP A 282 -7.21 -33.10 5.60
CA ASP A 282 -6.99 -34.48 6.08
C ASP A 282 -8.16 -35.41 5.75
N GLU A 283 -9.37 -34.86 5.54
CA GLU A 283 -10.59 -35.61 5.25
C GLU A 283 -10.90 -35.62 3.74
N ALA A 284 -11.46 -36.72 3.21
CA ALA A 284 -11.85 -36.79 1.80
C ALA A 284 -12.93 -35.75 1.45
N GLU A 285 -13.94 -35.61 2.31
CA GLU A 285 -15.02 -34.63 2.16
C GLU A 285 -14.51 -33.18 2.21
N GLY A 286 -13.59 -32.88 3.13
CA GLY A 286 -12.98 -31.57 3.22
C GLY A 286 -12.19 -31.20 1.95
N ARG A 287 -11.48 -32.15 1.35
CA ARG A 287 -10.78 -31.95 0.07
C ARG A 287 -11.73 -31.67 -1.10
N VAL A 288 -12.83 -32.42 -1.20
CA VAL A 288 -13.85 -32.21 -2.26
C VAL A 288 -14.54 -30.86 -2.08
N THR A 289 -14.88 -30.49 -0.85
CA THR A 289 -15.51 -29.19 -0.53
C THR A 289 -14.56 -28.03 -0.84
N ALA A 290 -13.28 -28.17 -0.50
CA ALA A 290 -12.26 -27.17 -0.83
C ALA A 290 -12.07 -27.03 -2.35
N LEU A 291 -12.07 -28.13 -3.11
CA LEU A 291 -12.04 -28.10 -4.57
C LEU A 291 -13.23 -27.31 -5.13
N ARG A 292 -14.45 -27.60 -4.68
CA ARG A 292 -15.66 -26.89 -5.12
C ARG A 292 -15.60 -25.39 -4.80
N ALA A 293 -14.99 -25.00 -3.69
CA ALA A 293 -14.83 -23.59 -3.32
C ALA A 293 -13.78 -22.83 -4.16
N ALA A 294 -12.73 -23.53 -4.61
CA ALA A 294 -11.64 -22.94 -5.39
C ALA A 294 -11.87 -22.98 -6.91
N ALA A 295 -12.55 -24.01 -7.41
CA ALA A 295 -12.75 -24.25 -8.83
C ALA A 295 -13.36 -23.06 -9.61
N PRO A 296 -14.37 -22.32 -9.09
CA PRO A 296 -14.91 -21.15 -9.79
C PRO A 296 -13.88 -20.06 -10.08
N LEU A 297 -12.89 -19.86 -9.20
CA LEU A 297 -11.83 -18.88 -9.45
C LEU A 297 -10.88 -19.37 -10.54
N VAL A 298 -10.55 -20.67 -10.58
CA VAL A 298 -9.68 -21.21 -11.63
C VAL A 298 -10.39 -21.16 -12.99
N ALA A 299 -11.71 -21.41 -13.03
CA ALA A 299 -12.52 -21.25 -14.23
C ALA A 299 -12.51 -19.78 -14.71
N GLU A 300 -12.69 -18.82 -13.79
CA GLU A 300 -12.61 -17.39 -14.09
C GLU A 300 -11.22 -16.96 -14.62
N VAL A 301 -10.15 -17.60 -14.14
CA VAL A 301 -8.80 -17.39 -14.68
C VAL A 301 -8.69 -18.00 -16.08
N ALA A 302 -9.26 -19.17 -16.32
CA ALA A 302 -9.20 -19.86 -17.62
C ALA A 302 -9.83 -19.08 -18.77
N GLU A 303 -10.83 -18.25 -18.49
CA GLU A 303 -11.43 -17.33 -19.46
C GLU A 303 -10.45 -16.27 -19.98
N ARG A 304 -9.39 -15.97 -19.21
CA ARG A 304 -8.42 -14.90 -19.50
C ARG A 304 -7.02 -15.42 -19.82
N ASP A 305 -6.56 -16.41 -19.07
CA ASP A 305 -5.23 -16.99 -19.15
C ASP A 305 -5.28 -18.51 -18.90
N THR A 306 -5.33 -19.27 -19.99
CA THR A 306 -5.39 -20.73 -19.95
C THR A 306 -4.11 -21.36 -19.37
N ARG A 307 -2.95 -20.72 -19.49
CA ARG A 307 -1.68 -21.22 -18.94
C ARG A 307 -1.66 -21.06 -17.43
N GLN A 308 -2.11 -19.91 -16.94
CA GLN A 308 -2.24 -19.67 -15.51
C GLN A 308 -3.28 -20.60 -14.89
N ALA A 309 -4.42 -20.81 -15.57
CA ALA A 309 -5.44 -21.76 -15.11
C ALA A 309 -4.90 -23.19 -15.02
N ALA A 310 -4.16 -23.67 -16.02
CA ALA A 310 -3.52 -24.98 -15.98
C ALA A 310 -2.54 -25.11 -14.79
N THR A 311 -1.76 -24.07 -14.52
CA THR A 311 -0.85 -24.01 -13.36
C THR A 311 -1.63 -24.09 -12.04
N LEU A 312 -2.76 -23.37 -11.93
CA LEU A 312 -3.63 -23.41 -10.75
C LEU A 312 -4.31 -24.78 -10.59
N SER A 313 -4.76 -25.41 -11.68
CA SER A 313 -5.32 -26.77 -11.64
C SER A 313 -4.29 -27.80 -11.15
N ALA A 314 -3.04 -27.72 -11.61
CA ALA A 314 -1.95 -28.56 -11.12
C ALA A 314 -1.67 -28.31 -9.63
N HIS A 315 -1.68 -27.04 -9.21
CA HIS A 315 -1.53 -26.66 -7.80
C HIS A 315 -2.66 -27.21 -6.92
N LEU A 316 -3.92 -27.13 -7.38
CA LEU A 316 -5.08 -27.73 -6.70
C LEU A 316 -4.95 -29.25 -6.56
N SER A 317 -4.58 -29.95 -7.63
CA SER A 317 -4.37 -31.40 -7.60
C SER A 317 -3.31 -31.79 -6.57
N ALA A 318 -2.17 -31.08 -6.54
CA ALA A 318 -1.11 -31.32 -5.58
C ALA A 318 -1.52 -31.01 -4.12
N ARG A 319 -2.11 -29.84 -3.87
CA ARG A 319 -2.51 -29.41 -2.51
C ARG A 319 -3.63 -30.26 -1.94
N LEU A 320 -4.59 -30.64 -2.77
CA LEU A 320 -5.73 -31.46 -2.36
C LEU A 320 -5.45 -32.96 -2.45
N ARG A 321 -4.35 -33.40 -3.07
CA ARG A 321 -4.07 -34.84 -3.29
C ARG A 321 -5.24 -35.52 -4.00
N LEU A 322 -5.74 -34.86 -5.05
CA LEU A 322 -6.82 -35.34 -5.91
C LEU A 322 -6.28 -35.59 -7.31
N ASP A 323 -6.88 -36.54 -8.02
CA ASP A 323 -6.51 -36.84 -9.40
C ASP A 323 -6.72 -35.60 -10.30
N PRO A 324 -5.80 -35.31 -11.24
CA PRO A 324 -5.93 -34.18 -12.15
C PRO A 324 -7.25 -34.15 -12.92
N LEU A 325 -7.84 -35.30 -13.28
CA LEU A 325 -9.14 -35.37 -13.95
C LEU A 325 -10.26 -34.88 -13.05
N THR A 326 -10.27 -35.25 -11.76
CA THR A 326 -11.27 -34.76 -10.80
C THR A 326 -11.21 -33.24 -10.65
N VAL A 327 -9.99 -32.67 -10.64
CA VAL A 327 -9.82 -31.21 -10.61
C VAL A 327 -10.30 -30.58 -11.91
N PHE A 328 -9.97 -31.17 -13.06
CA PHE A 328 -10.40 -30.70 -14.36
C PHE A 328 -11.94 -30.66 -14.48
N GLU A 329 -12.62 -31.73 -14.11
CA GLU A 329 -14.09 -31.82 -14.13
C GLU A 329 -14.75 -30.77 -13.22
N ALA A 330 -14.15 -30.46 -12.07
CA ALA A 330 -14.66 -29.43 -11.18
C ALA A 330 -14.46 -28.01 -11.72
N VAL A 331 -13.34 -27.75 -12.41
CA VAL A 331 -13.02 -26.44 -13.00
C VAL A 331 -13.80 -26.20 -14.29
N TYR A 332 -14.01 -27.24 -15.10
CA TYR A 332 -14.68 -27.19 -16.39
C TYR A 332 -15.88 -28.15 -16.40
N PRO A 333 -16.93 -27.87 -15.60
CA PRO A 333 -18.08 -28.75 -15.55
C PRO A 333 -18.80 -28.80 -16.91
N ALA A 334 -19.35 -29.97 -17.23
CA ALA A 334 -20.13 -30.13 -18.46
C ALA A 334 -21.35 -29.19 -18.46
N PRO A 335 -21.81 -28.72 -19.64
CA PRO A 335 -23.00 -27.87 -19.74
C PRO A 335 -24.19 -28.52 -19.02
N GLY A 336 -24.73 -27.85 -17.99
CA GLY A 336 -25.85 -28.35 -17.17
C GLY A 336 -25.49 -28.83 -15.77
N GLN A 337 -24.21 -28.91 -15.40
CA GLN A 337 -23.76 -29.14 -14.02
C GLN A 337 -23.25 -27.84 -13.40
N SER A 338 -24.10 -27.11 -12.68
CA SER A 338 -23.65 -25.92 -11.95
C SER A 338 -22.79 -26.31 -10.74
N PRO A 339 -21.70 -25.57 -10.45
CA PRO A 339 -20.90 -25.79 -9.24
C PRO A 339 -21.68 -25.27 -8.02
N GLY A 340 -22.56 -26.10 -7.45
CA GLY A 340 -23.40 -25.70 -6.32
C GLY A 340 -24.47 -26.69 -5.86
N GLN A 341 -24.40 -27.97 -6.26
CA GLN A 341 -25.21 -29.04 -5.67
C GLN A 341 -24.34 -30.00 -4.87
#